data_AF-A0A1W9P7Y8-F1
#
_entry.id   AF-A0A1W9P7Y8-F1
#
_cell.length_a   1.000
_cell.length_b   1.000
_cell.length_c   1.000
_cell.angle_alpha   90.00
_cell.angle_beta   90.00
_cell.angle_gamma   90.00
#
_symmetry.space_group_name_H-M   'P 1'
#
loop_
_entity.id
_entity.type
_entity.pdbx_description
1 polymer ?
#
loop_
_entity_poly.entity_id
_entity_poly.type
_entity_poly.pdbx_seq_one_letter_code
_entity_poly.pdbx_strand_id
1 'polypeptide(L)'
;MTKELINIDKLLPSVQKKISSYCQKMIDLHRDNLKSIFIYGSVLQDFIVKRSNINLGIILESLALSDLRKSLKIVVRGRQKKIVAPLFLTVQHMKTSQDVFPIEFLEMKENYLLIYGDDFLKDLEIPFLLFCLLLGICFVLKKRAYHR
;
A
#
# COMPACT_ATOMS: atom_id res chain seq x y z
N MET A 1 7.94 -17.03 -8.91
CA MET A 1 6.98 -16.24 -8.11
C MET A 1 5.60 -16.85 -8.26
N THR A 2 4.90 -17.04 -7.15
CA THR A 2 3.52 -17.55 -7.09
C THR A 2 2.61 -16.63 -7.91
N LYS A 3 1.84 -17.21 -8.84
CA LYS A 3 0.87 -16.48 -9.68
C LYS A 3 -0.48 -16.29 -9.01
N GLU A 4 -0.62 -16.76 -7.77
CA GLU A 4 -1.90 -16.86 -7.09
C GLU A 4 -2.07 -15.73 -6.07
N LEU A 5 -3.31 -15.28 -5.95
CA LEU A 5 -3.71 -14.33 -4.92
C LEU A 5 -3.76 -15.06 -3.57
N ILE A 6 -3.21 -14.44 -2.54
CA ILE A 6 -3.19 -14.96 -1.17
C ILE A 6 -4.00 -14.06 -0.24
N ASN A 7 -4.39 -14.60 0.91
CA ASN A 7 -5.09 -13.88 1.99
C ASN A 7 -6.43 -13.21 1.61
N ILE A 8 -6.98 -13.45 0.41
CA ILE A 8 -8.26 -12.87 -0.03
C ILE A 8 -9.39 -13.26 0.93
N ASP A 9 -9.33 -14.47 1.49
CA ASP A 9 -10.29 -15.03 2.45
C ASP A 9 -10.45 -14.17 3.72
N LYS A 10 -9.43 -13.39 4.09
CA LYS A 10 -9.46 -12.48 5.25
C LYS A 10 -10.27 -11.20 4.99
N LEU A 11 -10.64 -10.91 3.75
CA LEU A 11 -11.47 -9.76 3.40
C LEU A 11 -12.96 -10.12 3.49
N LEU A 12 -13.81 -9.12 3.68
CA LEU A 12 -15.27 -9.32 3.62
C LEU A 12 -15.71 -9.94 2.28
N PRO A 13 -16.64 -10.91 2.26
CA PRO A 13 -17.05 -11.60 1.03
C PRO A 13 -17.49 -10.67 -0.11
N SER A 14 -18.12 -9.54 0.22
CA SER A 14 -18.56 -8.53 -0.75
C SER A 14 -17.41 -7.77 -1.43
N VAL A 15 -16.21 -7.79 -0.83
CA VAL A 15 -14.97 -7.16 -1.30
C VAL A 15 -14.12 -8.16 -2.08
N GLN A 16 -14.06 -9.42 -1.64
CA GLN A 16 -13.23 -10.49 -2.22
C GLN A 16 -13.34 -10.57 -3.75
N LYS A 17 -14.57 -10.65 -4.28
CA LYS A 17 -14.80 -10.75 -5.74
C LYS A 17 -14.32 -9.53 -6.52
N LYS A 18 -14.47 -8.33 -5.93
CA LYS A 18 -14.06 -7.07 -6.57
C LYS A 18 -12.54 -6.98 -6.65
N ILE A 19 -11.87 -7.30 -5.54
CA ILE A 19 -10.42 -7.25 -5.40
C ILE A 19 -9.77 -8.33 -6.26
N SER A 20 -10.25 -9.57 -6.19
CA SER A 20 -9.68 -10.68 -6.97
C SER A 20 -9.66 -10.37 -8.47
N SER A 21 -10.79 -9.89 -9.01
CA SER A 21 -10.88 -9.50 -10.43
C SER A 21 -10.01 -8.30 -10.78
N TYR A 22 -9.78 -7.37 -9.84
CA TYR A 22 -8.94 -6.20 -10.06
C TYR A 22 -7.45 -6.56 -10.03
N CYS A 23 -7.02 -7.28 -9.00
CA CYS A 23 -5.65 -7.73 -8.80
C CYS A 23 -5.20 -8.66 -9.93
N GLN A 24 -6.05 -9.59 -10.37
CA GLN A 24 -5.71 -10.47 -11.50
C GLN A 24 -5.41 -9.67 -12.76
N LYS A 25 -6.20 -8.63 -13.07
CA LYS A 25 -5.95 -7.78 -14.24
C LYS A 25 -4.64 -7.00 -14.12
N MET A 26 -4.25 -6.60 -12.91
CA MET A 26 -2.95 -5.95 -12.69
C MET A 26 -1.79 -6.93 -12.83
N ILE A 27 -1.95 -8.17 -12.34
CA ILE A 27 -0.98 -9.26 -12.55
C ILE A 27 -0.79 -9.52 -14.03
N ASP A 28 -1.88 -9.68 -14.79
CA ASP A 28 -1.82 -9.95 -16.23
C ASP A 28 -1.20 -8.78 -17.02
N LEU A 29 -1.44 -7.54 -16.58
CA LEU A 29 -0.94 -6.33 -17.22
C LEU A 29 0.56 -6.14 -17.02
N HIS A 30 1.04 -6.26 -15.79
CA HIS A 30 2.42 -5.92 -15.42
C HIS A 30 3.36 -7.13 -15.40
N ARG A 31 2.82 -8.35 -15.30
CA ARG A 31 3.57 -9.63 -15.39
C ARG A 31 4.81 -9.62 -14.50
N ASP A 32 5.98 -9.89 -15.06
CA ASP A 32 7.25 -10.00 -14.33
C ASP A 32 7.70 -8.68 -13.69
N ASN A 33 7.17 -7.53 -14.17
CA ASN A 33 7.41 -6.24 -13.55
C ASN A 33 6.61 -6.07 -12.24
N LEU A 34 5.55 -6.84 -12.01
CA LEU A 34 4.78 -6.78 -10.76
C LEU A 34 5.46 -7.61 -9.66
N LYS A 35 5.84 -6.95 -8.57
CA LYS A 35 6.52 -7.59 -7.43
C LYS A 35 5.62 -7.82 -6.24
N SER A 36 4.69 -6.91 -5.98
CA SER A 36 3.77 -7.08 -4.85
C SER A 36 2.46 -6.32 -5.06
N ILE A 37 1.38 -6.85 -4.47
CA ILE A 37 0.14 -6.13 -4.25
C ILE A 37 -0.24 -6.31 -2.78
N PHE A 38 -0.58 -5.21 -2.11
CA PHE A 38 -1.11 -5.23 -0.75
C PHE A 38 -2.31 -4.29 -0.62
N ILE A 39 -3.23 -4.63 0.27
CA ILE A 39 -4.30 -3.75 0.74
C ILE A 39 -3.86 -3.10 2.03
N TYR A 40 -4.24 -1.86 2.27
CA TYR A 40 -3.92 -1.19 3.53
C TYR A 40 -5.04 -0.25 4.00
N GLY A 41 -4.91 0.22 5.24
CA GLY A 41 -5.80 1.18 5.86
C GLY A 41 -7.10 0.56 6.39
N SER A 42 -8.14 1.39 6.51
CA SER A 42 -9.36 1.09 7.28
C SER A 42 -10.20 -0.08 6.77
N VAL A 43 -9.89 -0.66 5.61
CA VAL A 43 -10.56 -1.87 5.09
C VAL A 43 -10.32 -3.10 5.97
N LEU A 44 -9.25 -3.11 6.74
CA LEU A 44 -8.86 -4.26 7.56
C LEU A 44 -9.40 -4.22 8.99
N GLN A 45 -10.00 -3.10 9.43
CA GLN A 45 -10.56 -2.96 10.78
C GLN A 45 -12.06 -2.61 10.75
N ASP A 46 -12.43 -1.47 10.15
CA ASP A 46 -13.79 -0.89 10.23
C ASP A 46 -14.40 -0.70 8.82
N PHE A 47 -14.45 -1.76 8.01
CA PHE A 47 -14.97 -1.64 6.66
C PHE A 47 -16.50 -1.47 6.63
N ILE A 48 -16.94 -0.25 6.42
CA ILE A 48 -18.34 0.07 6.12
C ILE A 48 -18.51 0.00 4.60
N VAL A 49 -19.19 -1.05 4.11
CA VAL A 49 -19.40 -1.37 2.67
C VAL A 49 -19.83 -0.18 1.80
N LYS A 50 -20.48 0.83 2.39
CA LYS A 50 -20.93 2.04 1.69
C LYS A 50 -20.06 3.28 1.90
N ARG A 51 -19.19 3.35 2.91
CA ARG A 51 -18.37 4.53 3.24
C ARG A 51 -16.87 4.32 3.09
N SER A 52 -16.37 3.12 3.37
CA SER A 52 -14.94 2.85 3.38
C SER A 52 -14.42 2.65 1.96
N ASN A 53 -13.28 3.28 1.68
CA ASN A 53 -12.54 3.17 0.43
C ASN A 53 -11.57 1.99 0.49
N ILE A 54 -11.34 1.31 -0.63
CA ILE A 54 -10.30 0.28 -0.70
C ILE A 54 -9.02 0.86 -1.24
N ASN A 55 -8.00 0.93 -0.37
CA ASN A 55 -6.66 1.38 -0.73
C ASN A 55 -5.79 0.17 -1.09
N LEU A 56 -5.01 0.33 -2.15
CA LEU A 56 -4.11 -0.69 -2.69
C LEU A 56 -2.74 -0.10 -2.93
N GLY A 57 -1.70 -0.82 -2.54
CA GLY A 57 -0.33 -0.58 -2.96
C GLY A 57 0.08 -1.59 -4.02
N ILE A 58 0.76 -1.12 -5.04
CA ILE A 58 1.33 -1.93 -6.12
C ILE A 58 2.82 -1.63 -6.20
N ILE A 59 3.65 -2.65 -6.01
CA ILE A 59 5.10 -2.54 -6.12
C ILE A 59 5.52 -3.17 -7.44
N LEU A 60 6.23 -2.37 -8.24
CA LEU A 60 6.84 -2.81 -9.49
C LEU A 60 8.36 -2.88 -9.37
N GLU A 61 9.02 -3.63 -10.24
CA GLU A 61 10.49 -3.56 -10.37
C GLU A 61 10.90 -2.16 -10.79
N SER A 62 10.25 -1.66 -11.85
CA SER A 62 10.47 -0.33 -12.41
C SER A 62 9.14 0.31 -12.79
N LEU A 63 9.06 1.64 -12.71
CA LEU A 63 7.84 2.39 -12.98
C LEU A 63 8.13 3.46 -14.04
N ALA A 64 7.72 3.20 -15.28
CA ALA A 64 7.74 4.20 -16.34
C ALA A 64 6.35 4.82 -16.54
N LEU A 65 6.29 6.00 -17.17
CA LEU A 65 5.02 6.66 -17.52
C LEU A 65 4.15 5.78 -18.42
N SER A 66 4.76 4.95 -19.27
CA SER A 66 4.05 3.97 -20.10
C SER A 66 3.31 2.93 -19.27
N ASP A 67 3.86 2.53 -18.13
CA ASP A 67 3.22 1.54 -17.24
C ASP A 67 2.00 2.16 -16.57
N LEU A 68 2.14 3.37 -16.04
CA LEU A 68 1.01 4.13 -15.49
C LEU A 68 -0.11 4.31 -16.53
N ARG A 69 0.24 4.69 -17.77
CA ARG A 69 -0.72 4.86 -18.87
C ARG A 69 -1.47 3.57 -19.19
N LYS A 70 -0.78 2.42 -19.21
CA LYS A 70 -1.40 1.10 -19.42
C LYS A 70 -2.38 0.76 -18.30
N SER A 71 -2.07 1.13 -17.07
CA SER A 71 -2.92 0.85 -15.90
C SER A 71 -4.18 1.71 -15.83
N LEU A 72 -4.21 2.89 -16.47
CA LEU A 72 -5.33 3.85 -16.39
C LEU A 72 -6.69 3.21 -16.67
N LYS A 73 -6.80 2.36 -17.69
CA LYS A 73 -8.06 1.69 -18.04
C LYS A 73 -8.56 0.78 -16.92
N ILE A 74 -7.66 0.11 -16.23
CA ILE A 74 -8.00 -0.75 -15.08
C ILE A 74 -8.35 0.12 -13.87
N VAL A 75 -7.57 1.17 -13.60
CA VAL A 75 -7.80 2.10 -12.49
C VAL A 75 -9.17 2.78 -12.59
N VAL A 76 -9.55 3.31 -13.75
CA VAL A 76 -10.86 3.94 -13.97
C VAL A 76 -12.01 2.97 -13.70
N ARG A 77 -11.88 1.71 -14.16
CA ARG A 77 -12.87 0.65 -13.88
C ARG A 77 -12.90 0.25 -12.40
N GLY A 78 -11.76 0.32 -11.71
CA GLY A 78 -11.67 0.10 -10.26
C GLY A 78 -12.40 1.15 -9.45
N ARG A 79 -12.29 2.43 -9.85
CA ARG A 79 -12.98 3.54 -9.18
C ARG A 79 -14.50 3.37 -9.14
N GLN A 80 -15.10 2.87 -10.23
CA GLN A 80 -16.53 2.52 -10.28
C GLN A 80 -16.93 1.47 -9.24
N LYS A 81 -15.97 0.69 -8.73
CA LYS A 81 -16.13 -0.33 -7.69
C LYS A 81 -15.66 0.12 -6.29
N LYS A 82 -15.38 1.42 -6.09
CA LYS A 82 -14.81 2.01 -4.87
C LYS A 82 -13.39 1.56 -4.52
N ILE A 83 -12.66 1.08 -5.52
CA ILE A 83 -11.22 0.87 -5.41
C ILE A 83 -10.57 2.21 -5.73
N VAL A 84 -9.88 2.79 -4.75
CA VAL A 84 -9.11 4.03 -4.93
C VAL A 84 -7.98 3.76 -5.92
N ALA A 85 -7.51 4.80 -6.60
CA ALA A 85 -6.34 4.65 -7.47
C ALA A 85 -5.18 4.07 -6.63
N PRO A 86 -4.59 2.92 -7.04
CA PRO A 86 -3.52 2.33 -6.26
C PRO A 86 -2.31 3.25 -6.16
N LEU A 87 -1.61 3.18 -5.04
CA LEU A 87 -0.30 3.77 -4.88
C LEU A 87 0.71 2.88 -5.62
N PHE A 88 1.31 3.39 -6.69
CA PHE A 88 2.36 2.70 -7.43
C PHE A 88 3.72 3.08 -6.89
N LEU A 89 4.49 2.09 -6.45
CA LEU A 89 5.85 2.23 -5.94
C LEU A 89 6.80 1.29 -6.70
N THR A 90 8.10 1.54 -6.59
CA THR A 90 9.12 0.63 -7.08
C THR A 90 9.77 -0.08 -5.91
N VAL A 91 10.41 -1.23 -6.18
CA VAL A 91 11.28 -1.89 -5.19
C VAL A 91 12.32 -0.91 -4.65
N GLN A 92 12.86 -0.04 -5.49
CA GLN A 92 13.82 0.97 -5.07
C GLN A 92 13.20 1.99 -4.11
N HIS A 93 11.98 2.50 -4.39
CA HIS A 93 11.28 3.42 -3.48
C HIS A 93 11.09 2.78 -2.09
N MET A 94 10.76 1.48 -2.01
CA MET A 94 10.62 0.80 -0.72
C MET A 94 11.94 0.76 0.08
N LYS A 95 13.08 0.73 -0.61
CA LYS A 95 14.42 0.71 0.00
C LYS A 95 14.96 2.09 0.36
N THR A 96 14.65 3.12 -0.43
CA THR A 96 15.32 4.43 -0.35
C THR A 96 14.43 5.61 0.05
N SER A 97 13.11 5.44 0.07
CA SER A 97 12.16 6.56 0.24
C SER A 97 11.36 6.50 1.54
N GLN A 98 11.86 5.76 2.54
CA GLN A 98 11.31 5.71 3.90
C GLN A 98 11.26 7.10 4.57
N ASP A 99 12.09 8.03 4.08
CA ASP A 99 12.27 9.37 4.65
C ASP A 99 11.35 10.44 4.04
N VAL A 100 10.47 10.08 3.10
CA VAL A 100 9.68 11.06 2.32
C VAL A 100 8.17 10.95 2.59
N PHE A 101 7.66 9.77 3.00
CA PHE A 101 6.21 9.55 3.24
C PHE A 101 5.86 8.78 4.53
N PRO A 102 6.27 9.26 5.71
CA PRO A 102 6.35 8.43 6.91
C PRO A 102 4.99 8.14 7.54
N ILE A 103 4.00 9.01 7.34
CA ILE A 103 2.65 8.83 7.88
C ILE A 103 1.91 7.74 7.09
N GLU A 104 1.91 7.82 5.76
CA GLU A 104 1.28 6.81 4.90
C GLU A 104 1.95 5.44 5.04
N PHE A 105 3.28 5.39 5.13
CA PHE A 105 4.00 4.13 5.36
C PHE A 105 3.76 3.56 6.76
N LEU A 106 3.53 4.40 7.77
CA LEU A 106 3.15 3.95 9.12
C LEU A 106 1.77 3.30 9.10
N GLU A 107 0.77 3.94 8.49
CA GLU A 107 -0.57 3.35 8.35
C GLU A 107 -0.52 2.01 7.59
N MET A 108 0.31 1.93 6.55
CA MET A 108 0.54 0.68 5.82
C MET A 108 1.17 -0.37 6.74
N LYS A 109 2.22 -0.04 7.51
CA LYS A 109 2.91 -1.00 8.37
C LYS A 109 2.02 -1.52 9.51
N GLU A 110 1.20 -0.65 10.09
CA GLU A 110 0.27 -1.03 11.14
C GLU A 110 -0.88 -1.90 10.62
N ASN A 111 -1.37 -1.61 9.42
CA ASN A 111 -2.58 -2.23 8.88
C ASN A 111 -2.46 -2.48 7.38
N TYR A 112 -1.80 -3.58 7.02
CA TYR A 112 -1.80 -4.10 5.65
C TYR A 112 -2.14 -5.58 5.59
N LEU A 113 -2.52 -5.98 4.38
CA LEU A 113 -2.72 -7.36 4.00
C LEU A 113 -2.06 -7.61 2.64
N LEU A 114 -1.05 -8.47 2.64
CA LEU A 114 -0.39 -8.91 1.40
C LEU A 114 -1.34 -9.78 0.58
N ILE A 115 -1.52 -9.43 -0.69
CA ILE A 115 -2.44 -10.08 -1.62
C ILE A 115 -1.71 -10.87 -2.70
N TYR A 116 -0.50 -10.46 -3.07
CA TYR A 116 0.28 -11.10 -4.12
C TYR A 116 1.77 -10.76 -3.97
N GLY A 117 2.63 -11.72 -4.30
CA GLY A 117 4.07 -11.51 -4.44
C GLY A 117 4.80 -11.40 -3.09
N ASP A 118 5.89 -10.64 -3.09
CA ASP A 118 6.78 -10.52 -1.93
C ASP A 118 6.29 -9.48 -0.92
N ASP A 119 6.63 -9.66 0.35
CA ASP A 119 6.27 -8.75 1.43
C ASP A 119 7.34 -7.68 1.67
N PHE A 120 7.27 -6.58 0.93
CA PHE A 120 8.20 -5.45 1.09
C PHE A 120 7.88 -4.55 2.29
N LEU A 121 6.73 -4.72 2.95
CA LEU A 121 6.34 -3.90 4.10
C LEU A 121 6.84 -4.48 5.41
N LYS A 122 7.01 -5.81 5.48
CA LYS A 122 7.56 -6.50 6.66
C LYS A 122 8.93 -5.95 7.07
N ASP A 123 9.81 -5.71 6.11
CA ASP A 123 11.19 -5.27 6.35
C ASP A 123 11.34 -3.74 6.27
N LEU A 124 10.22 -2.99 6.25
CA LEU A 124 10.25 -1.54 6.19
C LEU A 124 10.71 -0.96 7.54
N GLU A 125 11.89 -0.37 7.57
CA GLU A 125 12.34 0.44 8.70
C GLU A 125 11.80 1.87 8.55
N ILE A 126 11.21 2.43 9.61
CA ILE A 126 10.75 3.82 9.58
C ILE A 126 11.67 4.60 10.52
N PRO A 127 12.51 5.52 10.01
CA PRO A 127 13.46 6.24 10.85
C PRO A 127 12.74 7.07 11.92
N PHE A 128 13.09 6.80 13.18
CA PHE A 128 12.47 7.38 14.37
C PHE A 128 12.49 8.92 14.41
N LEU A 129 13.51 9.54 13.81
CA LEU A 129 13.69 10.99 13.81
C LEU A 129 12.61 11.71 12.97
N LEU A 130 12.21 11.09 11.87
CA LEU A 130 11.22 11.65 10.96
C LEU A 130 9.79 11.44 11.47
N PHE A 131 9.56 10.31 12.15
CA PHE A 131 8.35 10.06 12.94
C PHE A 131 8.12 11.15 14.00
N CYS A 132 9.17 11.56 14.72
CA CYS A 132 9.08 12.62 15.74
C CYS A 132 8.77 14.01 15.17
N LEU A 133 9.27 14.32 13.97
CA LEU A 133 9.05 15.60 13.30
C LEU A 133 7.61 15.73 12.80
N LEU A 134 7.04 14.66 12.23
CA LEU A 134 5.71 14.68 11.63
C LEU A 134 4.57 14.65 12.65
N LEU A 135 4.77 13.98 13.79
CA LEU A 135 3.78 13.95 14.88
C LEU A 135 3.89 15.16 15.83
N GLY A 136 4.79 16.11 15.57
CA GLY A 136 5.04 17.25 16.47
C GLY A 136 5.64 16.86 17.83
N ILE A 137 6.02 15.59 18.02
CA ILE A 137 6.56 15.04 19.28
C ILE A 137 7.97 15.58 19.57
N CYS A 138 8.68 16.08 18.54
CA CYS A 138 10.01 16.65 18.71
C CYS A 138 10.06 17.82 19.73
N PHE A 139 8.96 18.55 19.94
CA PHE A 139 8.90 19.62 20.94
C PHE A 139 8.82 19.08 22.39
N VAL A 140 8.22 17.91 22.58
CA VAL A 140 8.05 17.28 23.91
C VAL A 140 9.35 16.61 24.38
N LEU A 141 10.09 15.99 23.45
CA LEU A 141 11.35 15.32 23.80
C LEU A 141 12.51 16.32 24.04
N LYS A 142 12.55 17.45 23.32
CA LYS A 142 13.57 18.49 23.54
C LYS A 142 13.44 19.17 24.91
N LYS A 143 12.22 19.26 25.47
CA LYS A 143 11.99 19.75 26.85
C LYS A 143 12.44 18.79 27.95
N ARG A 144 12.53 17.48 27.70
CA ARG A 144 13.06 16.51 28.67
C ARG A 144 14.59 16.40 28.66
N ALA A 145 15.24 16.70 27.54
CA ALA A 145 16.69 16.69 27.42
C ALA A 145 17.39 17.98 27.90
N TYR A 146 16.64 19.08 28.09
CA TYR A 146 17.19 20.35 28.61
C TYR A 146 16.99 20.55 30.13
N HIS A 147 16.36 19.57 30.80
CA HIS A 147 16.14 19.58 32.27
C HIS A 147 16.79 18.39 32.98
N ARG A 148 17.90 17.87 32.45
CA ARG A 148 18.83 17.02 33.21
C ARG A 148 20.25 17.55 33.06
#